data_AF-A0A9D2HFY8-F1
#
_entry.id   AF-A0A9D2HFY8-F1
#
_cell.length_a   1.000
_cell.length_b   1.000
_cell.length_c   1.000
_cell.angle_alpha   90.00
_cell.angle_beta   90.00
_cell.angle_gamma   90.00
#
_symmetry.space_group_name_H-M   'P 1'
#
loop_
_entity.id
_entity.type
_entity.pdbx_description
1 polymer ?
#
loop_
_entity_poly.entity_id
_entity_poly.type
_entity_poly.pdbx_seq_one_letter_code
_entity_poly.pdbx_strand_id
1 'polypeptide(L)' 'MIRSKEELIGKIEEARKVLNKSIEEDAVYEEICTKSRIVDFWIEQYIAAGY' A
#
# COMPACT_ATOMS: atom_id res chain seq x y z
N MET A 1 13.46 9.91 -10.36
CA MET A 1 12.28 9.86 -11.25
C MET A 1 11.05 10.07 -10.39
N ILE A 2 10.24 11.08 -10.69
CA ILE A 2 8.91 11.24 -10.10
C ILE A 2 8.03 10.17 -10.76
N ARG A 3 7.41 9.29 -9.97
CA ARG A 3 6.44 8.29 -10.49
C ARG A 3 5.17 9.01 -10.92
N SER A 4 4.49 8.51 -11.94
CA SER A 4 3.21 9.11 -12.35
C SER A 4 2.13 8.89 -11.29
N LYS A 5 1.07 9.70 -11.36
CA LYS A 5 -0.11 9.56 -10.51
C LYS A 5 -0.72 8.16 -10.61
N GLU A 6 -0.89 7.65 -11.82
CA GLU A 6 -1.49 6.35 -12.12
C GLU A 6 -0.61 5.20 -11.62
N GLU A 7 0.72 5.32 -11.72
CA GLU A 7 1.65 4.33 -11.16
C GLU A 7 1.52 4.25 -9.64
N LEU A 8 1.44 5.40 -8.97
CA LEU A 8 1.30 5.46 -7.50
C LEU A 8 -0.07 4.92 -7.05
N ILE A 9 -1.15 5.28 -7.74
CA ILE A 9 -2.47 4.69 -7.50
C ILE A 9 -2.43 3.17 -7.68
N GLY A 10 -1.81 2.69 -8.75
CA GLY A 10 -1.65 1.25 -9.01
C GLY A 10 -0.91 0.53 -7.88
N LYS A 11 0.15 1.13 -7.35
CA LYS A 11 0.91 0.59 -6.22
C LYS A 11 0.12 0.57 -4.91
N ILE A 12 -0.65 1.63 -4.64
CA ILE A 12 -1.54 1.69 -3.48
C ILE A 12 -2.61 0.59 -3.57
N GLU A 13 -3.23 0.43 -4.74
CA GLU A 13 -4.23 -0.61 -4.99
C GLU A 13 -3.67 -2.03 -4.85
N GLU A 14 -2.48 -2.28 -5.41
CA GLU A 14 -1.76 -3.54 -5.26
C GLU A 14 -1.48 -3.87 -3.79
N ALA A 15 -0.92 -2.91 -3.04
CA ALA A 15 -0.62 -3.08 -1.62
C ALA A 15 -1.90 -3.30 -0.80
N ARG A 16 -2.99 -2.58 -1.09
CA ARG A 16 -4.28 -2.73 -0.41
C ARG A 16 -4.87 -4.12 -0.64
N LYS A 17 -4.79 -4.66 -1.86
CA LYS A 17 -5.26 -6.03 -2.16
C LYS A 17 -4.48 -7.07 -1.36
N VAL A 18 -3.16 -6.92 -1.26
CA VAL A 18 -2.31 -7.84 -0.48
C VAL A 18 -2.62 -7.76 1.01
N LEU A 19 -2.84 -6.56 1.56
CA LEU A 19 -3.27 -6.37 2.94
C LEU A 19 -4.63 -7.02 3.19
N ASN A 20 -5.64 -6.70 2.38
CA ASN A 20 -7.00 -7.24 2.54
C ASN A 20 -6.99 -8.76 2.50
N LYS A 21 -6.28 -9.35 1.52
CA LYS A 21 -6.13 -10.80 1.43
C LYS A 21 -5.52 -11.39 2.72
N SER A 22 -4.53 -10.74 3.31
CA SER A 22 -3.94 -11.22 4.57
C SER A 22 -4.89 -11.18 5.75
N ILE A 23 -5.80 -10.20 5.78
CA ILE A 23 -6.85 -10.12 6.80
C ILE A 23 -7.89 -11.22 6.56
N GLU A 24 -8.28 -11.44 5.30
CA GLU A 24 -9.22 -12.51 4.91
C GLU A 24 -8.68 -13.91 5.23
N GLU A 25 -7.36 -14.10 5.13
CA GLU A 25 -6.67 -15.36 5.42
C GLU A 25 -6.30 -15.52 6.92
N ASP A 26 -6.77 -14.62 7.79
CA ASP A 26 -6.47 -14.59 9.23
C ASP A 26 -4.95 -14.67 9.52
N ALA A 27 -4.17 -13.95 8.72
CA ALA A 27 -2.73 -13.86 8.90
C ALA A 27 -2.38 -13.26 10.27
N VAL A 28 -1.18 -13.58 10.77
CA VAL A 28 -0.73 -13.08 12.06
C VAL A 28 -0.64 -11.56 12.08
N TYR A 29 -0.89 -10.97 13.25
CA TYR A 29 -0.97 -9.52 13.41
C TYR A 29 0.27 -8.78 12.90
N GLU A 30 1.47 -9.32 13.14
CA GLU A 30 2.73 -8.73 12.66
C GLU A 30 2.78 -8.62 11.13
N GLU A 31 2.23 -9.60 10.43
CA GLU A 31 2.15 -9.61 8.97
C GLU A 31 1.16 -8.56 8.47
N ILE A 32 -0.02 -8.48 9.09
CA ILE A 32 -1.04 -7.46 8.78
C ILE A 32 -0.46 -6.06 9.01
N CYS A 33 0.21 -5.82 10.13
CA CYS A 33 0.86 -4.54 10.42
C CYS A 33 1.94 -4.18 9.41
N THR A 34 2.76 -5.15 9.00
CA THR A 34 3.80 -4.91 7.98
C THR A 34 3.17 -4.52 6.66
N LYS A 35 2.11 -5.23 6.23
CA LYS A 35 1.38 -4.92 4.99
C LYS A 35 0.66 -3.57 5.06
N SER A 36 0.12 -3.19 6.22
CA SER A 36 -0.48 -1.87 6.45
C SER A 36 0.54 -0.74 6.26
N ARG A 37 1.74 -0.88 6.84
CA ARG A 37 2.82 0.11 6.67
C ARG A 37 3.27 0.26 5.22
N ILE A 38 3.19 -0.82 4.42
CA ILE A 38 3.50 -0.75 2.99
C ILE A 38 2.44 0.08 2.25
N VAL A 39 1.15 -0.06 2.59
CA VAL A 39 0.09 0.79 2.03
C VAL A 39 0.35 2.25 2.38
N ASP A 40 0.64 2.55 3.65
CA ASP A 40 0.91 3.91 4.13
C ASP A 40 2.11 4.53 3.41
N PHE A 41 3.20 3.77 3.24
CA PHE A 41 4.37 4.22 2.48
C PHE A 41 3.98 4.67 1.06
N TRP A 42 3.16 3.91 0.33
CA TRP A 42 2.76 4.29 -1.02
C TRP A 42 1.86 5.53 -1.05
N ILE A 43 0.99 5.69 -0.06
CA ILE A 43 0.16 6.90 0.11
C ILE A 43 1.06 8.11 0.39
N GLU A 44 2.07 7.98 1.26
CA GLU A 44 3.04 9.05 1.51
C GLU A 44 3.80 9.44 0.25
N GLN A 45 4.19 8.47 -0.59
CA GLN A 45 4.82 8.76 -1.88
C GLN A 45 3.88 9.50 -2.83
N TYR A 46 2.59 9.16 -2.83
CA TYR A 46 1.56 9.86 -3.61
C TYR A 46 1.40 11.32 -3.18
N ILE A 47 1.31 11.55 -1.86
CA ILE A 47 1.23 12.90 -1.28
C ILE A 47 2.52 13.69 -1.55
N ALA A 48 3.69 13.07 -1.36
CA ALA A 48 4.99 13.73 -1.59
C ALA A 48 5.23 14.10 -3.06
N ALA A 49 4.63 13.38 -4.00
CA ALA A 49 4.62 13.72 -5.42
C ALA A 49 3.65 14.87 -5.77
N GLY A 50 2.80 15.30 -4.81
CA GLY A 50 1.86 16.41 -4.96
C GLY A 50 0.52 16.02 -5.59
N TYR A 51 0.11 14.75 -5.49
CA TYR A 51 -1.14 14.24 -6.04
C TYR A 51 -2.26 14.10 -5.01
#